data_AF-A0A0G9LCU1-F1
#
_entry.id   AF-A0A0G9LCU1-F1
#
_cell.length_a   1.000
_cell.length_b   1.000
_cell.length_c   1.000
_cell.angle_alpha   90.00
_cell.angle_beta   90.00
_cell.angle_gamma   90.00
#
_symmetry.space_group_name_H-M   'P 1'
#
loop_
_entity.id
_entity.type
_entity.pdbx_description
1 polymer ?
#
loop_
_entity_poly.entity_id
_entity_poly.type
_entity_poly.pdbx_seq_one_letter_code
_entity_poly.pdbx_strand_id
1 'polypeptide(L)'
;MVDREYDYIRGNTALNPKRKYNDIDRRIEKENQEKKQRELQRKERDAKKAIVKNILQVSCVVLILGVSTIARDGKVYKMQNDLLKVKSEIKTVTAEGEALRVKLLKDNGRFVDIKNIANNVGMKMPQKDDSVEIDLSKNFFANLNE
;
A
#
# COMPACT_ATOMS: atom_id res chain seq x y z
N MET A 1 47.14 64.11 -39.12
CA MET A 1 46.30 64.28 -40.31
C MET A 1 46.86 63.35 -41.37
N VAL A 2 46.05 62.42 -41.90
CA VAL A 2 46.48 61.49 -42.94
C VAL A 2 45.77 61.93 -44.22
N ASP A 3 46.53 62.53 -45.14
CA ASP A 3 46.02 62.96 -46.44
C ASP A 3 45.53 61.76 -47.23
N ARG A 4 44.23 61.73 -47.53
CA ARG A 4 43.67 60.80 -48.50
C ARG A 4 43.50 61.55 -49.80
N GLU A 5 44.43 61.35 -50.73
CA GLU A 5 44.23 61.74 -52.12
C GLU A 5 43.02 60.98 -52.70
N TYR A 6 42.04 61.75 -53.17
CA TYR A 6 40.90 61.21 -53.89
C TYR A 6 41.21 61.24 -55.38
N ASP A 7 41.27 60.05 -55.97
CA ASP A 7 41.49 59.85 -57.40
C ASP A 7 40.15 60.11 -58.14
N TYR A 8 40.02 61.28 -58.78
CA TYR A 8 38.79 61.68 -59.46
C TYR A 8 38.68 60.99 -60.83
N ILE A 9 37.82 59.97 -60.91
CA ILE A 9 37.53 59.28 -62.18
C ILE A 9 36.62 60.17 -63.05
N ARG A 10 37.17 60.69 -64.16
CA ARG A 10 36.39 61.36 -65.21
C ARG A 10 36.05 60.36 -66.31
N GLY A 11 34.81 59.85 -66.33
CA GLY A 11 34.28 58.97 -67.37
C GLY A 11 33.21 58.00 -66.88
N ASN A 12 32.56 57.28 -67.81
CA ASN A 12 31.57 56.26 -67.48
C ASN A 12 32.24 54.95 -67.01
N THR A 13 32.15 54.64 -65.72
CA THR A 13 32.70 53.40 -65.11
C THR A 13 31.89 52.13 -65.41
N ALA A 14 30.89 52.19 -66.29
CA ALA A 14 30.06 51.03 -66.65
C ALA A 14 30.82 49.87 -67.31
N LEU A 15 31.93 50.16 -68.01
CA LEU A 15 32.68 49.17 -68.78
C LEU A 15 33.61 48.28 -67.95
N ASN A 16 33.98 48.66 -66.71
CA ASN A 16 34.80 47.81 -65.84
C ASN A 16 34.58 48.12 -64.35
N PRO A 17 33.48 47.62 -63.73
CA PRO A 17 33.20 47.87 -62.33
C PRO A 17 34.23 47.18 -61.43
N LYS A 18 34.96 47.94 -60.61
CA LYS A 18 35.83 47.38 -59.55
C LYS A 18 34.95 46.65 -58.53
N ARG A 19 35.08 45.32 -58.43
CA ARG A 19 34.38 44.52 -57.42
C ARG A 19 34.77 44.98 -56.01
N LYS A 20 33.79 45.34 -55.18
CA LYS A 20 34.01 45.59 -53.75
C LYS A 20 34.30 44.25 -53.07
N TYR A 21 35.57 43.94 -52.82
CA TYR A 21 35.99 42.72 -52.11
C TYR A 21 35.39 42.59 -50.70
N ASN A 22 34.98 43.71 -50.09
CA ASN A 22 34.40 43.76 -48.73
C ASN A 22 32.99 43.14 -48.58
N ASP A 23 32.26 42.87 -49.67
CA ASP A 23 30.92 42.28 -49.58
C ASP A 23 30.95 40.77 -49.29
N ILE A 24 32.02 40.07 -49.65
CA ILE A 24 32.22 38.65 -49.33
C ILE A 24 32.47 38.51 -47.83
N ASP A 25 33.35 39.34 -47.28
CA ASP A 25 33.67 39.35 -45.84
C ASP A 25 32.44 39.69 -44.98
N ARG A 26 31.63 40.67 -45.40
CA ARG A 26 30.36 41.00 -44.72
C ARG A 26 29.35 39.87 -44.70
N ARG A 27 29.28 39.06 -45.76
CA ARG A 27 28.38 37.89 -45.82
C ARG A 27 28.85 36.79 -44.86
N ILE A 28 30.16 36.50 -44.86
CA ILE A 28 30.76 35.50 -43.96
C ILE A 28 30.57 35.93 -42.50
N GLU A 29 30.74 37.22 -42.20
CA GLU A 29 30.58 37.76 -40.85
C GLU A 29 29.12 37.69 -40.37
N LYS A 30 28.14 38.00 -41.24
CA LYS A 30 26.71 37.79 -40.95
C LYS A 30 26.38 36.32 -40.71
N GLU A 31 26.89 35.42 -41.53
CA GLU A 31 26.61 33.98 -41.41
C GLU A 31 27.20 33.41 -40.11
N ASN A 32 28.38 33.87 -39.70
CA ASN A 32 28.99 33.52 -38.41
C ASN A 32 28.21 34.09 -37.22
N GLN A 33 27.67 35.30 -37.33
CA GLN A 33 26.79 35.88 -36.31
C GLN A 33 25.48 35.09 -36.18
N GLU A 34 24.86 34.70 -37.29
CA GLU A 34 23.65 33.86 -37.28
C GLU A 34 23.92 32.47 -36.69
N LYS A 35 25.06 31.85 -37.00
CA LYS A 35 25.47 30.56 -36.40
C LYS A 35 25.64 30.70 -34.88
N LYS A 36 26.33 31.75 -34.41
CA LYS A 36 26.47 32.04 -32.97
C LYS A 36 25.11 32.26 -32.28
N GLN A 37 24.21 33.02 -32.90
CA GLN A 37 22.85 33.25 -32.38
C GLN A 37 22.08 31.93 -32.25
N ARG A 38 22.14 31.06 -33.27
CA ARG A 38 21.50 29.73 -33.25
C ARG A 38 22.09 28.81 -32.18
N GLU A 39 23.41 28.83 -31.98
CA GLU A 39 24.06 28.06 -30.93
C GLU A 39 23.68 28.55 -29.53
N LEU A 40 23.62 29.86 -29.30
CA LEU A 40 23.17 30.44 -28.04
C LEU A 40 21.72 30.02 -27.73
N GLN A 41 20.83 30.10 -28.71
CA GLN A 41 19.44 29.65 -28.55
C GLN A 41 19.33 28.14 -28.28
N ARG A 42 20.19 27.31 -28.88
CA ARG A 42 20.24 25.87 -28.58
C ARG A 42 20.69 25.61 -27.14
N LYS A 43 21.76 26.28 -26.70
CA LYS A 43 22.26 26.18 -25.32
C LYS A 43 21.20 26.60 -24.30
N GLU A 44 20.49 27.69 -24.55
CA GLU A 44 19.39 28.12 -23.67
C GLU A 44 18.23 27.11 -23.62
N ARG A 45 17.85 26.52 -24.76
CA ARG A 45 16.81 25.49 -24.81
C ARG A 45 17.24 24.24 -24.06
N ASP A 46 18.49 23.81 -24.21
CA ASP A 46 19.02 22.63 -23.53
C ASP A 46 19.16 22.86 -22.02
N ALA A 47 19.56 24.07 -21.59
CA ALA A 47 19.54 24.46 -20.19
C ALA A 47 18.13 24.43 -19.60
N LYS A 48 17.13 24.97 -20.30
CA LYS A 48 15.71 24.91 -19.88
C LYS A 48 15.20 23.46 -19.78
N LYS A 49 15.54 22.62 -20.75
CA LYS A 49 15.18 21.18 -20.72
C LYS A 49 15.84 20.46 -19.55
N ALA A 50 17.09 20.76 -19.24
CA ALA A 50 17.79 20.18 -18.10
C ALA A 50 17.10 20.55 -16.78
N ILE A 51 16.68 21.81 -16.61
CA ILE A 51 15.94 22.26 -15.43
C ILE A 51 14.61 21.50 -15.31
N VAL A 52 13.84 21.41 -16.39
CA VAL A 52 12.55 20.69 -16.38
C VAL A 52 12.76 19.21 -16.06
N LYS A 53 13.80 18.57 -16.62
CA LYS A 53 14.13 17.16 -16.35
C LYS A 53 14.49 16.95 -14.88
N ASN A 54 15.26 17.86 -14.28
CA ASN A 54 15.61 17.78 -12.87
C ASN A 54 14.38 17.94 -11.96
N ILE A 55 13.50 18.90 -12.26
CA ILE A 55 12.25 19.10 -11.51
C ILE A 55 11.36 17.86 -11.63
N LEU A 56 11.23 17.30 -12.84
CA LEU A 56 10.45 16.09 -13.08
C LEU A 56 11.01 14.90 -12.28
N GLN A 57 12.33 14.75 -12.24
CA GLN A 57 12.98 13.67 -11.50
C GLN A 57 12.74 13.80 -9.99
N VAL A 58 12.87 15.00 -9.42
CA VAL A 58 12.58 15.26 -8.00
C VAL A 58 11.09 15.00 -7.70
N SER A 59 10.19 15.49 -8.54
CA SER A 59 8.74 15.27 -8.40
C SER A 59 8.39 13.78 -8.42
N CYS A 60 9.02 13.00 -9.31
CA CYS A 60 8.81 11.56 -9.41
C CYS A 60 9.24 10.84 -8.12
N VAL A 61 10.38 11.22 -7.53
CA VAL A 61 10.85 10.65 -6.26
C VAL A 61 9.88 10.97 -5.12
N VAL A 62 9.41 12.22 -5.02
CA VAL A 62 8.44 12.63 -4.00
C VAL A 62 7.12 11.88 -4.17
N LEU A 63 6.66 11.67 -5.40
CA LEU A 63 5.43 10.91 -5.67
C LEU A 63 5.58 9.45 -5.23
N ILE A 64 6.68 8.79 -5.57
CA ILE A 64 6.94 7.40 -5.16
C ILE A 64 6.97 7.29 -3.63
N LEU A 65 7.67 8.20 -2.95
CA LEU A 65 7.73 8.22 -1.48
C LEU A 65 6.36 8.51 -0.86
N GLY A 66 5.61 9.45 -1.42
CA GLY A 66 4.26 9.81 -0.96
C GLY A 66 3.30 8.63 -1.08
N VAL A 67 3.23 7.99 -2.25
CA VAL A 67 2.38 6.81 -2.48
C VAL A 67 2.81 5.64 -1.58
N SER A 68 4.12 5.42 -1.41
CA SER A 68 4.63 4.37 -0.52
C SER A 68 4.20 4.58 0.93
N THR A 69 4.22 5.83 1.40
CA THR A 69 3.82 6.20 2.77
C THR A 69 2.33 5.95 2.97
N ILE A 70 1.48 6.43 2.05
CA ILE A 70 0.03 6.21 2.11
C ILE A 70 -0.31 4.72 2.09
N ALA A 71 0.37 3.93 1.25
CA ALA A 71 0.15 2.48 1.19
C ALA A 71 0.53 1.78 2.50
N ARG A 72 1.62 2.20 3.15
CA ARG A 72 2.01 1.68 4.47
C ARG A 72 0.97 2.04 5.53
N ASP A 73 0.54 3.28 5.56
CA ASP A 73 -0.46 3.74 6.54
C ASP A 73 -1.77 2.97 6.37
N GLY A 74 -2.24 2.77 5.13
CA GLY A 74 -3.42 1.95 4.85
C GLY A 74 -3.31 0.52 5.38
N LYS A 75 -2.13 -0.10 5.29
CA LYS A 75 -1.89 -1.43 5.87
C LYS A 75 -1.92 -1.40 7.39
N VAL A 76 -1.33 -0.38 8.01
CA VAL A 76 -1.34 -0.20 9.47
C VAL A 76 -2.77 -0.03 9.98
N TYR A 77 -3.58 0.82 9.35
CA TYR A 77 -4.98 1.01 9.72
C TYR A 77 -5.80 -0.28 9.62
N LYS A 78 -5.60 -1.07 8.55
CA LYS A 78 -6.26 -2.37 8.43
C LYS A 78 -5.87 -3.30 9.58
N MET A 79 -4.59 -3.37 9.91
CA MET A 79 -4.08 -4.21 10.99
C MET A 79 -4.58 -3.77 12.38
N GLN A 80 -4.69 -2.46 12.61
CA GLN A 80 -5.30 -1.93 13.83
C GLN A 80 -6.79 -2.32 13.94
N ASN A 81 -7.53 -2.25 12.83
CA ASN A 81 -8.95 -2.63 12.83
C ASN A 81 -9.13 -4.13 13.07
N ASP A 82 -8.29 -4.96 12.45
CA ASP A 82 -8.30 -6.41 12.68
C ASP A 82 -7.97 -6.74 14.15
N LEU A 83 -6.98 -6.07 14.74
CA LEU A 83 -6.68 -6.20 16.17
C LEU A 83 -7.86 -5.79 17.08
N LEU A 84 -8.57 -4.71 16.73
CA LEU A 84 -9.74 -4.27 17.49
C LEU A 84 -10.88 -5.30 17.41
N LYS A 85 -11.12 -5.89 16.23
CA LYS A 85 -12.09 -6.97 16.06
C LYS A 85 -11.74 -8.18 16.89
N VAL A 86 -10.50 -8.67 16.78
CA VAL A 86 -10.02 -9.82 17.57
C VAL A 86 -10.15 -9.55 19.06
N LYS A 87 -9.79 -8.34 19.52
CA LYS A 87 -9.95 -7.96 20.93
C LYS A 87 -11.41 -7.96 21.38
N SER A 88 -12.33 -7.51 20.52
CA SER A 88 -13.76 -7.54 20.79
C SER A 88 -14.27 -8.98 20.87
N GLU A 89 -13.85 -9.83 19.95
CA GLU A 89 -14.22 -11.25 19.90
C GLU A 89 -13.70 -12.02 21.12
N ILE A 90 -12.46 -11.75 21.56
CA ILE A 90 -11.93 -12.30 22.81
C ILE A 90 -12.80 -11.88 24.00
N LYS A 91 -13.23 -10.61 24.07
CA LYS A 91 -14.12 -10.13 25.14
C LYS A 91 -15.48 -10.83 25.12
N THR A 92 -16.08 -11.05 23.95
CA THR A 92 -17.36 -11.74 23.86
C THR A 92 -17.23 -13.20 24.25
N VAL A 93 -16.21 -13.90 23.73
CA VAL A 93 -15.97 -15.32 24.05
C VAL A 93 -15.64 -15.52 25.53
N THR A 94 -14.86 -14.62 26.13
CA THR A 94 -14.58 -14.69 27.57
C THR A 94 -15.83 -14.46 28.41
N ALA A 95 -16.66 -13.46 28.07
CA ALA A 95 -17.93 -13.22 28.75
C ALA A 95 -18.91 -14.41 28.59
N GLU A 96 -18.98 -15.02 27.40
CA GLU A 96 -19.78 -16.22 27.15
C GLU A 96 -19.27 -17.41 27.98
N GLY A 97 -17.94 -17.59 28.05
CA GLY A 97 -17.32 -18.63 28.86
C GLY A 97 -17.59 -18.45 30.36
N GLU A 98 -17.52 -17.22 30.87
CA GLU A 98 -17.88 -16.89 32.25
C GLU A 98 -19.36 -17.15 32.52
N ALA A 99 -20.24 -16.69 31.62
CA ALA A 99 -21.68 -16.94 31.74
C ALA A 99 -22.01 -18.44 31.73
N LEU A 100 -21.35 -19.22 30.89
CA LEU A 100 -21.50 -20.68 30.86
C LEU A 100 -21.01 -21.32 32.16
N ARG A 101 -19.86 -20.88 32.68
CA ARG A 101 -19.33 -21.36 33.97
C ARG A 101 -20.30 -21.08 35.11
N VAL A 102 -20.91 -19.89 35.14
CA VAL A 102 -21.95 -19.55 36.13
C VAL A 102 -23.19 -20.42 35.97
N LYS A 103 -23.65 -20.68 34.74
CA LYS A 103 -24.78 -21.59 34.48
C LYS A 103 -24.48 -23.01 35.00
N LEU A 104 -23.29 -23.54 34.69
CA LEU A 104 -22.87 -24.86 35.17
C LEU A 104 -22.79 -24.91 36.71
N LEU A 105 -22.30 -23.86 37.37
CA LEU A 105 -22.28 -23.81 38.83
C LEU A 105 -23.70 -23.75 39.41
N LYS A 106 -24.62 -23.01 38.77
CA LYS A 106 -26.03 -22.96 39.18
C LYS A 106 -26.72 -24.32 39.01
N ASP A 107 -26.50 -24.99 37.88
CA ASP A 107 -27.05 -26.33 37.64
C ASP A 107 -26.39 -27.37 38.55
N ASN A 108 -25.11 -27.22 38.87
CA ASN A 108 -24.45 -28.06 39.87
C ASN A 108 -25.03 -27.83 41.27
N GLY A 109 -25.36 -26.60 41.62
CA GLY A 109 -26.07 -26.26 42.86
C GLY A 109 -27.44 -26.92 42.94
N ARG A 110 -28.16 -27.07 41.81
CA ARG A 110 -29.44 -27.78 41.76
C ARG A 110 -29.33 -29.27 42.10
N PHE A 111 -28.18 -29.92 41.92
CA PHE A 111 -28.03 -31.31 42.38
C PHE A 111 -28.12 -31.42 43.91
N VAL A 112 -27.72 -30.39 44.65
CA VAL A 112 -27.90 -30.34 46.12
C VAL A 112 -29.38 -30.23 46.46
N ASP A 113 -30.13 -29.40 45.74
CA ASP A 113 -31.58 -29.28 45.91
C ASP A 113 -32.30 -30.58 45.58
N ILE A 114 -31.95 -31.23 44.47
CA ILE A 114 -32.50 -32.53 44.06
C ILE A 114 -32.19 -33.59 45.11
N LYS A 115 -30.96 -33.63 45.64
CA LYS A 115 -30.56 -34.55 46.72
C LYS A 115 -31.36 -34.32 48.00
N ASN A 116 -31.59 -33.06 48.37
CA ASN A 116 -32.36 -32.71 49.56
C ASN A 116 -33.85 -33.06 49.40
N ILE A 117 -34.44 -32.81 48.21
CA ILE A 117 -35.81 -33.20 47.90
C ILE A 117 -35.95 -34.73 47.91
N ALA A 118 -35.02 -35.45 47.27
CA ALA A 118 -35.02 -36.92 47.24
C ALA A 118 -34.95 -37.51 48.65
N ASN A 119 -34.06 -36.97 49.51
CA ASN A 119 -33.98 -37.37 50.93
C ASN A 119 -35.29 -37.10 51.68
N ASN A 120 -35.93 -35.94 51.47
CA ASN A 120 -37.20 -35.59 52.12
C ASN A 120 -38.37 -36.46 51.67
N VAL A 121 -38.34 -36.98 50.44
CA VAL A 121 -39.31 -37.94 49.90
C VAL A 121 -38.96 -39.39 50.29
N GLY A 122 -37.90 -39.58 51.09
CA GLY A 122 -37.48 -40.90 51.60
C GLY A 122 -36.70 -41.75 50.60
N MET A 123 -36.25 -41.18 49.49
CA MET A 123 -35.37 -41.87 48.55
C MET A 123 -33.99 -42.07 49.19
N LYS A 124 -33.53 -43.32 49.26
CA LYS A 124 -32.18 -43.66 49.74
C LYS A 124 -31.30 -44.02 48.55
N MET A 125 -30.01 -43.73 48.66
CA MET A 125 -29.03 -44.16 47.68
C MET A 125 -28.91 -45.69 47.75
N PRO A 126 -29.08 -46.43 46.64
CA PRO A 126 -29.08 -47.89 46.67
C PRO A 126 -27.74 -48.40 47.18
N GLN A 127 -27.77 -49.33 48.14
CA GLN A 127 -26.57 -50.00 48.63
C GLN A 127 -26.29 -51.24 47.77
N LYS A 128 -25.08 -51.82 47.88
CA LYS A 128 -24.73 -53.04 47.12
C LYS A 128 -25.72 -54.18 47.36
N ASP A 129 -26.34 -54.20 48.54
CA ASP A 129 -27.35 -55.18 48.93
C ASP A 129 -28.70 -54.98 48.21
N ASP A 130 -28.94 -53.78 47.65
CA ASP A 130 -30.12 -53.46 46.83
C ASP A 130 -29.90 -53.74 45.33
N SER A 131 -28.70 -54.19 44.94
CA SER A 131 -28.37 -54.51 43.55
C SER A 131 -28.52 -56.00 43.27
N VAL A 132 -29.29 -56.33 42.23
CA VAL A 132 -29.41 -57.69 41.72
C VAL A 132 -28.51 -57.82 40.51
N GLU A 133 -27.40 -58.55 40.65
CA GLU A 133 -26.53 -58.91 39.54
C GLU A 133 -27.07 -60.18 38.88
N ILE A 134 -27.63 -60.04 37.68
CA ILE A 134 -28.17 -61.17 36.91
C ILE A 134 -27.08 -61.65 35.96
N ASP A 135 -26.54 -62.84 36.23
CA ASP A 135 -25.62 -63.51 35.31
C ASP A 135 -26.40 -64.11 34.12
N LEU A 136 -26.26 -63.45 32.96
CA LEU A 136 -26.88 -63.85 31.69
C LEU A 136 -26.04 -64.88 30.91
N SER A 137 -24.97 -65.44 31.51
CA SER A 137 -24.10 -66.43 30.85
C SER A 137 -24.83 -67.73 30.50
N LYS A 138 -25.97 -68.01 31.14
CA LYS A 138 -26.81 -69.16 30.82
C LYS A 138 -27.92 -68.73 29.86
N ASN A 139 -27.98 -69.35 28.68
CA ASN A 139 -28.99 -69.04 27.69
C ASN A 139 -30.36 -69.62 28.10
N PHE A 140 -31.17 -68.82 28.78
CA PHE A 140 -32.52 -69.19 29.22
C PHE A 140 -33.57 -69.19 28.09
N PHE A 141 -33.18 -68.85 26.86
CA PHE A 141 -34.05 -68.75 25.69
C PHE A 141 -33.81 -69.85 24.65
N ALA A 142 -33.10 -70.93 25.00
CA ALA A 142 -32.84 -72.05 24.09
C ALA A 142 -34.12 -72.67 23.50
N ASN A 143 -35.26 -72.55 24.20
CA ASN A 143 -36.56 -73.10 23.80
C ASN A 143 -37.47 -72.11 23.04
N LEU A 144 -36.99 -70.90 22.71
CA LEU A 144 -37.76 -69.92 21.91
C LEU A 144 -37.36 -69.91 20.43
N ASN A 145 -36.42 -70.76 20.04
CA ASN A 145 -36.01 -70.97 18.65
C ASN A 145 -36.49 -72.36 18.17
N GLU A 146 -37.80 -72.53 18.07
CA GLU A 146 -38.44 -73.58 17.25
C GLU A 146 -39.67 -72.99 16.53
#